data_AF-A0A8E4BMB1-F1
#
_entry.id   AF-A0A8E4BMB1-F1
#
_cell.length_a   1.000
_cell.length_b   1.000
_cell.length_c   1.000
_cell.angle_alpha   90.00
_cell.angle_beta   90.00
_cell.angle_gamma   90.00
#
_symmetry.space_group_name_H-M   'P 1'
#
loop_
_entity.id
_entity.type
_entity.pdbx_description
1 polymer ?
#
loop_
_entity_poly.entity_id
_entity_poly.type
_entity_poly.pdbx_seq_one_letter_code
_entity_poly.pdbx_strand_id
1 'polypeptide(L)'
;MNLINFEENVKSTGFILEHEVSSLLIDSRWSVINNKYYVDDVQKAIREIDIIAYKSVSYESVRIYTTLIISCKKSETDAWALISKDIKFDDPNIEWHPTHSWSNDPVLKYTFNEKSHAENYLPKGRLYNKIFKPNNHVFAFQEMKLDSGKVQNDKNIFSSITSLMKSQSYELESLPNRKKQKSVYFFTSYQ
;
A
#
# COMPACT_ATOMS: atom_id res chain seq x y z
N MET A 1 15.85 -23.59 28.13
CA MET A 1 15.59 -22.68 27.00
C MET A 1 15.31 -21.30 27.58
N ASN A 2 16.06 -20.27 27.21
CA ASN A 2 15.92 -18.95 27.82
C ASN A 2 14.86 -18.13 27.06
N LEU A 3 13.59 -18.26 27.47
CA LEU A 3 12.44 -17.63 26.83
C LEU A 3 12.49 -16.09 26.84
N ILE A 4 13.14 -15.49 27.85
CA ILE A 4 13.27 -14.03 27.96
C ILE A 4 14.12 -13.49 26.81
N ASN A 5 15.23 -14.15 26.51
CA ASN A 5 16.10 -13.75 25.40
C ASN A 5 15.38 -13.89 24.04
N PHE A 6 14.53 -14.91 23.86
CA PHE A 6 13.71 -15.02 22.64
C PHE A 6 12.72 -13.87 22.53
N GLU A 7 12.05 -13.49 23.61
CA GLU A 7 11.09 -12.38 23.63
C GLU A 7 11.75 -11.05 23.27
N GLU A 8 12.92 -10.75 23.86
CA GLU A 8 13.68 -9.53 23.57
C GLU A 8 14.11 -9.46 22.10
N ASN A 9 14.56 -10.58 21.53
CA ASN A 9 14.95 -10.64 20.12
C ASN A 9 13.75 -10.55 19.18
N VAL A 10 12.57 -11.07 19.53
CA VAL A 10 11.36 -10.87 18.73
C VAL A 10 10.95 -9.40 18.75
N LYS A 11 11.07 -8.72 19.90
CA LYS A 11 10.77 -7.29 20.04
C LYS A 11 11.65 -6.39 19.17
N SER A 12 12.86 -6.81 18.83
CA SER A 12 13.72 -6.03 17.92
C SER A 12 13.27 -6.12 16.46
N THR A 13 12.51 -7.17 16.07
CA THR A 13 12.00 -7.37 14.70
C THR A 13 10.82 -6.46 14.34
N GLY A 14 10.44 -6.44 13.06
CA GLY A 14 9.23 -5.78 12.57
C GLY A 14 7.93 -6.54 12.83
N PHE A 15 7.98 -7.81 13.27
CA PHE A 15 6.80 -8.67 13.37
C PHE A 15 5.74 -8.16 14.36
N ILE A 16 6.16 -7.44 15.41
CA ILE A 16 5.21 -6.84 16.35
C ILE A 16 4.36 -5.77 15.65
N LEU A 17 5.00 -4.90 14.87
CA LEU A 17 4.29 -3.88 14.10
C LEU A 17 3.33 -4.52 13.08
N GLU A 18 3.80 -5.55 12.36
CA GLU A 18 2.96 -6.29 11.42
C GLU A 18 1.74 -6.93 12.09
N HIS A 19 1.93 -7.53 13.27
CA HIS A 19 0.84 -8.09 14.07
C HIS A 19 -0.15 -7.00 14.50
N GLU A 20 0.33 -5.88 15.03
CA GLU A 20 -0.52 -4.78 15.49
C GLU A 20 -1.38 -4.23 14.35
N VAL A 21 -0.76 -3.93 13.21
CA VAL A 21 -1.46 -3.47 12.00
C VAL A 21 -2.48 -4.50 11.53
N SER A 22 -2.11 -5.78 11.50
CA SER A 22 -3.01 -6.86 11.09
C SER A 22 -4.21 -6.99 12.03
N SER A 23 -3.99 -6.87 13.33
CA SER A 23 -5.05 -6.96 14.35
C SER A 23 -6.04 -5.81 14.20
N LEU A 24 -5.54 -4.58 14.05
CA LEU A 24 -6.38 -3.39 13.80
C LEU A 24 -7.27 -3.55 12.56
N LEU A 25 -6.72 -4.16 11.49
CA LEU A 25 -7.45 -4.44 10.26
C LEU A 25 -8.52 -5.51 10.46
N ILE A 26 -8.19 -6.61 11.15
CA ILE A 26 -9.12 -7.70 11.47
C ILE A 26 -10.28 -7.19 12.34
N ASP A 27 -9.98 -6.43 13.38
CA ASP A 27 -10.97 -5.81 14.27
C ASP A 27 -11.89 -4.85 13.49
N SER A 28 -11.32 -4.19 12.48
CA SER A 28 -12.05 -3.35 11.53
C SER A 28 -12.75 -4.14 10.40
N ARG A 29 -12.84 -5.47 10.51
CA ARG A 29 -13.48 -6.41 9.57
C ARG A 29 -12.86 -6.48 8.19
N TRP A 30 -11.55 -6.29 8.10
CA TRP A 30 -10.80 -6.62 6.88
C TRP A 30 -10.39 -8.08 6.90
N SER A 31 -10.39 -8.72 5.73
CA SER A 31 -9.68 -9.99 5.55
C SER A 31 -8.21 -9.69 5.34
N VAL A 32 -7.33 -10.36 6.08
CA VAL A 32 -5.88 -10.09 6.07
C VAL A 32 -5.11 -11.33 5.62
N ILE A 33 -4.10 -11.12 4.79
CA ILE A 33 -3.10 -12.10 4.36
C ILE A 33 -1.74 -11.53 4.73
N ASN A 34 -1.01 -12.22 5.59
CA ASN A 34 0.35 -11.88 5.98
C ASN A 34 1.38 -12.63 5.15
N ASN A 35 2.56 -12.02 4.99
CA ASN A 35 3.80 -12.67 4.59
C ASN A 35 3.66 -13.45 3.27
N LYS A 36 3.03 -12.81 2.28
CA LYS A 36 2.79 -13.44 0.98
C LYS A 36 4.04 -13.37 0.12
N TYR A 37 4.58 -14.52 -0.24
CA TYR A 37 5.72 -14.61 -1.14
C TYR A 37 5.33 -14.52 -2.62
N TYR A 38 6.18 -13.87 -3.40
CA TYR A 38 6.11 -13.86 -4.86
C TYR A 38 7.50 -13.79 -5.50
N VAL A 39 7.58 -14.12 -6.79
CA VAL A 39 8.79 -13.96 -7.58
C VAL A 39 8.67 -12.69 -8.40
N ASP A 40 9.59 -11.76 -8.19
CA ASP A 40 9.76 -10.54 -9.00
C ASP A 40 10.11 -10.95 -10.43
N ASP A 41 9.28 -10.58 -11.40
CA ASP A 41 9.43 -10.94 -12.82
C ASP A 41 10.65 -10.29 -13.48
N VAL A 42 11.09 -9.12 -12.99
CA VAL A 42 12.25 -8.40 -13.49
C VAL A 42 13.55 -8.94 -12.89
N GLN A 43 13.61 -9.09 -11.57
CA GLN A 43 14.84 -9.46 -10.87
C GLN A 43 14.96 -10.96 -10.57
N LYS A 44 13.90 -11.74 -10.80
CA LYS A 44 13.76 -13.16 -10.42
C LYS A 44 14.07 -13.43 -8.93
N ALA A 45 13.92 -12.40 -8.11
CA ALA A 45 14.13 -12.47 -6.67
C ALA A 45 12.83 -12.87 -5.97
N ILE A 46 12.96 -13.68 -4.92
CA ILE A 46 11.83 -13.95 -4.02
C ILE A 46 11.64 -12.70 -3.15
N ARG A 47 10.41 -12.21 -3.12
CA ARG A 47 9.97 -11.07 -2.32
C ARG A 47 8.79 -11.47 -1.45
N GLU A 48 8.63 -10.72 -0.38
CA GLU A 48 7.55 -10.89 0.59
C GLU A 48 6.70 -9.61 0.60
N ILE A 49 5.39 -9.80 0.65
CA ILE A 49 4.41 -8.75 0.91
C ILE A 49 4.00 -8.90 2.37
N ASP A 50 4.37 -7.92 3.19
CA ASP A 50 4.14 -7.95 4.65
C ASP A 50 2.64 -8.16 4.94
N ILE A 51 1.76 -7.31 4.38
CA ILE A 51 0.31 -7.40 4.60
C ILE A 51 -0.47 -7.06 3.32
N ILE A 52 -1.42 -7.93 2.96
CA ILE A 52 -2.51 -7.64 2.03
C ILE A 52 -3.82 -7.70 2.80
N ALA A 53 -4.56 -6.60 2.83
CA ALA A 53 -5.88 -6.56 3.44
C ALA A 53 -6.95 -6.25 2.40
N TYR A 54 -8.11 -6.89 2.49
CA TYR A 54 -9.22 -6.57 1.59
C TYR A 54 -10.58 -6.59 2.28
N LYS A 55 -11.48 -5.75 1.77
CA LYS A 55 -12.92 -5.83 1.99
C LYS A 55 -13.59 -6.10 0.66
N SER A 56 -14.65 -6.90 0.67
CA SER A 56 -15.42 -7.17 -0.53
C SER A 56 -16.91 -7.01 -0.30
N VAL A 57 -17.60 -6.43 -1.27
CA VAL A 57 -19.06 -6.38 -1.35
C VAL A 57 -19.49 -6.95 -2.69
N SER A 58 -20.65 -7.61 -2.73
CA SER A 58 -21.26 -8.01 -4.00
C SER A 58 -22.36 -7.01 -4.33
N TYR A 59 -22.34 -6.50 -5.55
CA TYR A 59 -23.37 -5.62 -6.09
C TYR A 59 -23.83 -6.20 -7.43
N GLU A 60 -25.09 -6.58 -7.51
CA GLU A 60 -25.63 -7.40 -8.62
C GLU A 60 -24.76 -8.63 -8.89
N SER A 61 -24.23 -8.76 -10.11
CA SER A 61 -23.36 -9.87 -10.54
C SER A 61 -21.86 -9.57 -10.40
N VAL A 62 -21.49 -8.40 -9.85
CA VAL A 62 -20.11 -7.93 -9.75
C VAL A 62 -19.62 -7.95 -8.31
N ARG A 63 -18.42 -8.47 -8.09
CA ARG A 63 -17.76 -8.43 -6.78
C ARG A 63 -16.75 -7.31 -6.71
N ILE A 64 -16.96 -6.37 -5.81
CA ILE A 64 -16.14 -5.17 -5.64
C ILE A 64 -15.21 -5.40 -4.46
N TYR A 65 -13.92 -5.18 -4.67
CA TYR A 65 -12.88 -5.33 -3.66
C TYR A 65 -12.18 -3.99 -3.43
N THR A 66 -12.06 -3.61 -2.16
CA THR A 66 -11.10 -2.60 -1.72
C THR A 66 -9.92 -3.33 -1.12
N THR A 67 -8.72 -3.06 -1.62
CA THR A 67 -7.48 -3.75 -1.25
C THR A 67 -6.44 -2.77 -0.76
N LEU A 68 -5.83 -3.08 0.38
CA LEU A 68 -4.68 -2.41 0.95
C LEU A 68 -3.47 -3.31 0.79
N ILE A 69 -2.37 -2.74 0.31
CA ILE A 69 -1.05 -3.37 0.38
C ILE A 69 -0.23 -2.50 1.32
N ILE A 70 0.26 -3.10 2.39
CA ILE A 70 0.94 -2.39 3.47
C ILE A 70 2.33 -3.01 3.62
N SER A 71 3.35 -2.16 3.64
CA SER A 71 4.68 -2.56 4.08
C SER A 71 4.98 -1.98 5.45
N CYS A 72 5.41 -2.83 6.38
CA CYS A 72 5.79 -2.43 7.72
C CYS A 72 7.32 -2.26 7.78
N LYS A 73 7.78 -1.13 8.30
CA LYS A 73 9.22 -0.88 8.50
C LYS A 73 9.44 -0.34 9.90
N LYS A 74 10.34 -1.00 10.62
CA LYS A 74 10.78 -0.60 11.96
C LYS A 74 12.25 -0.19 11.87
N SER A 75 12.58 0.92 12.53
CA SER A 75 13.95 1.35 12.76
C SER A 75 14.07 1.89 14.18
N GLU A 76 15.13 1.50 14.90
CA GLU A 76 15.44 1.99 16.24
C GLU A 76 16.49 3.12 16.21
N THR A 77 17.17 3.29 15.08
CA THR A 77 18.31 4.21 14.93
C THR A 77 18.06 5.34 13.97
N ASP A 78 17.10 5.18 13.07
CA ASP A 78 16.88 6.08 11.95
C ASP A 78 15.39 6.42 11.80
N ALA A 79 15.11 7.63 11.32
CA ALA A 79 13.77 8.12 11.04
C ALA A 79 13.69 8.62 9.59
N TRP A 80 12.49 8.58 9.03
CA TRP A 80 12.22 9.16 7.72
C TRP A 80 11.64 10.56 7.90
N ALA A 81 12.37 11.56 7.40
CA ALA A 81 11.87 12.93 7.28
C ALA A 81 11.22 13.11 5.90
N LEU A 82 9.96 13.52 5.89
CA LEU A 82 9.21 13.82 4.67
C LEU A 82 9.14 15.33 4.49
N ILE A 83 9.68 15.82 3.39
CA ILE A 83 9.68 17.24 3.06
C ILE A 83 8.49 17.51 2.14
N SER A 84 7.63 18.45 2.55
CA SER A 84 6.38 18.71 1.88
C SER A 84 6.22 20.17 1.48
N LYS A 85 5.36 20.41 0.49
CA LYS A 85 4.97 21.73 0.00
C LYS A 85 3.45 21.78 -0.21
N ASP A 86 2.92 22.99 -0.37
CA ASP A 86 1.52 23.20 -0.70
C ASP A 86 1.15 22.51 -2.02
N ILE A 87 -0.07 22.00 -2.06
CA ILE A 87 -0.61 21.29 -3.22
C ILE A 87 -1.05 22.29 -4.29
N LYS A 88 -0.69 21.99 -5.53
CA LYS A 88 -1.22 22.62 -6.74
C LYS A 88 -2.05 21.59 -7.49
N PHE A 89 -3.36 21.55 -7.21
CA PHE A 89 -4.27 20.54 -7.78
C PHE A 89 -4.39 20.63 -9.31
N ASP A 90 -4.01 21.78 -9.89
CA ASP A 90 -3.99 22.05 -11.32
C ASP A 90 -2.67 21.66 -12.01
N ASP A 91 -1.68 21.12 -11.28
CA ASP A 91 -0.42 20.66 -11.85
C ASP A 91 -0.65 19.37 -12.67
N PRO A 92 -0.51 19.40 -14.01
CA PRO A 92 -0.78 18.25 -14.86
C PRO A 92 0.28 17.14 -14.74
N ASN A 93 1.38 17.38 -14.01
CA ASN A 93 2.47 16.43 -13.82
C ASN A 93 2.29 15.55 -12.58
N ILE A 94 1.24 15.76 -11.78
CA ILE A 94 1.03 15.05 -10.52
C ILE A 94 -0.32 14.33 -10.53
N GLU A 95 -0.28 13.02 -10.30
CA GLU A 95 -1.47 12.21 -10.05
C GLU A 95 -1.82 12.28 -8.56
N TRP A 96 -2.83 13.09 -8.22
CA TRP A 96 -3.25 13.30 -6.83
C TRP A 96 -4.11 12.17 -6.27
N HIS A 97 -4.59 11.27 -7.12
CA HIS A 97 -5.45 10.16 -6.73
C HIS A 97 -4.83 8.83 -7.18
N PRO A 98 -3.83 8.29 -6.45
CA PRO A 98 -3.09 7.09 -6.84
C PRO A 98 -3.88 5.79 -6.59
N THR A 99 -5.17 5.75 -6.93
CA THR A 99 -5.98 4.54 -6.87
C THR A 99 -5.77 3.73 -8.14
N HIS A 100 -5.13 2.56 -8.00
CA HIS A 100 -5.02 1.63 -9.11
C HIS A 100 -6.26 0.75 -9.15
N SER A 101 -6.90 0.64 -10.31
CA SER A 101 -8.10 -0.17 -10.49
C SER A 101 -7.85 -1.30 -11.47
N TRP A 102 -8.56 -2.42 -11.27
CA TRP A 102 -8.55 -3.57 -12.16
C TRP A 102 -9.94 -4.17 -12.28
N SER A 103 -10.29 -4.64 -13.48
CA SER A 103 -11.52 -5.41 -13.72
C SER A 103 -11.31 -6.45 -14.81
N ASN A 104 -11.99 -7.59 -14.68
CA ASN A 104 -12.12 -8.58 -15.76
C ASN A 104 -13.39 -8.41 -16.60
N ASP A 105 -14.25 -7.43 -16.29
CA ASP A 105 -15.37 -7.06 -17.14
C ASP A 105 -14.93 -5.99 -18.17
N PRO A 106 -15.11 -6.22 -19.48
CA PRO A 106 -14.64 -5.30 -20.53
C PRO A 106 -15.22 -3.89 -20.43
N VAL A 107 -16.48 -3.74 -20.02
CA VAL A 107 -17.16 -2.43 -19.95
C VAL A 107 -16.57 -1.62 -18.81
N LEU A 108 -16.43 -2.23 -17.63
CA LEU A 108 -15.81 -1.57 -16.48
C LEU A 108 -14.34 -1.26 -16.74
N LYS A 109 -13.60 -2.17 -17.39
CA LYS A 109 -12.21 -1.94 -17.79
C LYS A 109 -12.07 -0.76 -18.74
N TYR A 110 -12.95 -0.63 -19.74
CA TYR A 110 -12.98 0.53 -20.64
C TYR A 110 -13.24 1.82 -19.86
N THR A 111 -14.23 1.79 -18.96
CA THR A 111 -14.61 2.94 -18.12
C THR A 111 -13.47 3.44 -17.24
N PHE A 112 -12.67 2.54 -16.66
CA PHE A 112 -11.52 2.92 -15.82
C PHE A 112 -10.35 3.50 -16.61
N ASN A 113 -10.21 3.15 -17.90
CA ASN A 113 -9.12 3.62 -18.75
C ASN A 113 -9.37 5.04 -19.32
N GLU A 114 -10.60 5.54 -19.28
CA GLU A 114 -10.90 6.92 -19.67
C GLU A 114 -10.51 7.89 -18.54
N LYS A 115 -9.39 8.60 -18.71
CA LYS A 115 -8.82 9.55 -17.73
C LYS A 115 -9.81 10.59 -17.20
N SER A 116 -10.80 11.00 -17.99
CA SER A 116 -11.82 12.00 -17.61
C SER A 116 -12.79 11.53 -16.52
N HIS A 117 -12.82 10.23 -16.23
CA HIS A 117 -13.83 9.63 -15.36
C HIS A 117 -13.31 9.26 -13.97
N ALA A 118 -12.01 9.13 -13.78
CA ALA A 118 -11.43 8.71 -12.49
C ALA A 118 -11.86 9.62 -11.33
N GLU A 119 -11.81 10.94 -11.50
CA GLU A 119 -12.22 11.92 -10.46
C GLU A 119 -13.71 11.86 -10.13
N ASN A 120 -14.55 11.58 -11.13
CA ASN A 120 -16.00 11.54 -10.97
C ASN A 120 -16.46 10.32 -10.16
N TYR A 121 -15.66 9.25 -10.13
CA TYR A 121 -15.95 8.01 -9.41
C TYR A 121 -15.25 7.89 -8.06
N LEU A 122 -14.45 8.90 -7.66
CA LEU A 122 -13.86 8.92 -6.33
C LEU A 122 -14.97 8.99 -5.27
N PRO A 123 -14.90 8.18 -4.21
CA PRO A 123 -15.82 8.29 -3.09
C PRO A 123 -15.86 9.73 -2.59
N LYS A 124 -17.05 10.31 -2.46
CA LYS A 124 -17.21 11.66 -1.92
C LYS A 124 -17.56 11.58 -0.44
N GLY A 125 -17.14 12.58 0.33
CA GLY A 125 -17.57 12.76 1.72
C GLY A 125 -16.44 12.99 2.71
N ARG A 126 -16.82 13.28 3.95
CA ARG A 126 -15.89 13.71 5.02
C ARG A 126 -14.82 12.66 5.33
N LEU A 127 -15.19 11.38 5.32
CA LEU A 127 -14.25 10.29 5.62
C LEU A 127 -13.22 10.13 4.51
N TYR A 128 -13.67 10.11 3.25
CA TYR A 128 -12.76 10.06 2.10
C TYR A 128 -11.80 11.24 2.11
N ASN A 129 -12.30 12.46 2.30
CA ASN A 129 -11.47 13.66 2.36
C ASN A 129 -10.47 13.65 3.53
N LYS A 130 -10.78 12.97 4.63
CA LYS A 130 -9.83 12.85 5.75
C LYS A 130 -8.71 11.84 5.48
N ILE A 131 -8.99 10.79 4.71
CA ILE A 131 -8.08 9.66 4.53
C ILE A 131 -7.28 9.78 3.23
N PHE A 132 -7.95 10.12 2.14
CA PHE A 132 -7.41 10.01 0.78
C PHE A 132 -7.13 11.35 0.11
N LYS A 133 -7.67 12.47 0.63
CA LYS A 133 -7.31 13.78 0.09
C LYS A 133 -5.95 14.18 0.63
N PRO A 134 -4.93 14.35 -0.22
CA PRO A 134 -3.63 14.83 0.23
C PRO A 134 -3.81 16.25 0.77
N ASN A 135 -3.19 16.54 1.92
CA ASN A 135 -3.13 17.89 2.48
C ASN A 135 -1.86 18.62 2.05
N ASN A 136 -0.76 17.87 1.90
CA ASN A 136 0.53 18.37 1.44
C ASN A 136 1.09 17.45 0.35
N HIS A 137 1.91 18.01 -0.54
CA HIS A 137 2.68 17.26 -1.51
C HIS A 137 4.06 16.94 -0.94
N VAL A 138 4.32 15.66 -0.63
CA VAL A 138 5.66 15.18 -0.29
C VAL A 138 6.49 15.09 -1.57
N PHE A 139 7.49 15.97 -1.72
CA PHE A 139 8.32 16.02 -2.93
C PHE A 139 9.72 15.44 -2.71
N ALA A 140 10.12 15.25 -1.46
CA ALA A 140 11.39 14.64 -1.09
C ALA A 140 11.25 13.91 0.24
N PHE A 141 12.11 12.92 0.43
CA PHE A 141 12.27 12.21 1.68
C PHE A 141 13.76 12.09 1.99
N GLN A 142 14.07 11.99 3.29
CA GLN A 142 15.44 11.86 3.78
C GLN A 142 15.46 10.93 4.98
N GLU A 143 16.29 9.89 4.95
CA GLU A 143 16.59 9.10 6.15
C GLU A 143 17.58 9.85 7.04
N MET A 144 17.28 9.94 8.34
CA MET A 144 18.04 10.72 9.32
C MET A 144 18.28 9.89 10.59
N LYS A 145 19.47 10.01 11.17
CA LYS A 145 19.77 9.41 12.47
C LYS A 145 18.93 10.05 13.58
N LEU A 146 18.30 9.23 14.41
CA LEU A 146 17.48 9.69 15.52
C LEU A 146 18.28 10.46 16.59
N ASP A 147 19.51 10.03 16.85
CA ASP A 147 20.35 10.60 17.91
C ASP A 147 20.94 11.99 17.58
N SER A 148 21.22 12.22 16.30
CA SER A 148 22.06 13.33 15.85
C SER A 148 21.42 14.17 14.75
N GLY A 149 20.31 13.72 14.16
CA GLY A 149 19.69 14.35 12.99
C GLY A 149 20.58 14.29 11.74
N LYS A 150 21.66 13.49 11.74
CA LYS A 150 22.54 13.38 10.59
C LYS A 150 21.85 12.65 9.46
N VAL A 151 21.96 13.22 8.27
CA VAL A 151 21.56 12.63 7.00
C VAL A 151 22.21 11.26 6.81
N GLN A 152 21.41 10.28 6.40
CA GLN A 152 21.83 8.95 5.95
C GLN A 152 21.62 8.80 4.44
N ASN A 153 22.07 7.67 3.88
CA ASN A 153 21.67 7.34 2.52
C ASN A 153 20.23 6.82 2.51
N ASP A 154 19.46 7.14 1.47
CA ASP A 154 18.03 6.82 1.40
C ASP A 154 17.74 5.38 0.94
N LYS A 155 18.69 4.45 1.10
CA LYS A 155 18.56 3.09 0.56
C LYS A 155 17.36 2.34 1.17
N ASN A 156 17.11 2.50 2.46
CA ASN A 156 16.07 1.75 3.16
C ASN A 156 14.67 2.22 2.74
N ILE A 157 14.42 3.52 2.78
CA ILE A 157 13.15 4.11 2.32
C ILE A 157 12.92 3.85 0.83
N PHE A 158 13.95 4.01 -0.01
CA PHE A 158 13.83 3.72 -1.44
C PHE A 158 13.51 2.24 -1.71
N SER A 159 14.17 1.33 -1.00
CA SER A 159 13.91 -0.11 -1.08
C SER A 159 12.47 -0.43 -0.63
N SER A 160 12.00 0.20 0.45
CA SER A 160 10.63 0.05 0.94
C SER A 160 9.60 0.48 -0.11
N ILE A 161 9.75 1.69 -0.67
CA ILE A 161 8.88 2.22 -1.73
C ILE A 161 8.88 1.29 -2.93
N THR A 162 10.07 0.91 -3.41
CA THR A 162 10.20 0.05 -4.59
C THR A 162 9.56 -1.32 -4.35
N SER A 163 9.75 -1.92 -3.18
CA SER A 163 9.16 -3.22 -2.85
C SER A 163 7.64 -3.14 -2.81
N LEU A 164 7.09 -2.07 -2.24
CA LEU A 164 5.64 -1.85 -2.18
C LEU A 164 5.03 -1.68 -3.58
N MET A 165 5.67 -0.89 -4.45
CA MET A 165 5.23 -0.72 -5.84
C MET A 165 5.23 -2.05 -6.59
N LYS A 166 6.30 -2.85 -6.45
CA LYS A 166 6.38 -4.18 -7.07
C LYS A 166 5.32 -5.14 -6.55
N SER A 167 5.01 -5.07 -5.26
CA SER A 167 3.96 -5.87 -4.63
C SER A 167 2.58 -5.54 -5.22
N GLN A 168 2.31 -4.25 -5.45
CA GLN A 168 1.10 -3.80 -6.11
C GLN A 168 1.00 -4.27 -7.56
N SER A 169 2.08 -4.13 -8.34
CA SER A 169 2.13 -4.64 -9.72
C SER A 169 1.86 -6.14 -9.78
N TYR A 170 2.53 -6.93 -8.93
CA TYR A 170 2.33 -8.37 -8.85
C TYR A 170 0.86 -8.74 -8.51
N GLU A 171 0.25 -8.05 -7.54
CA GLU A 171 -1.15 -8.32 -7.20
C GLU A 171 -2.07 -8.03 -8.39
N LEU A 172 -1.88 -6.90 -9.09
CA LEU A 172 -2.65 -6.54 -10.27
C LEU A 172 -2.50 -7.57 -11.41
N GLU A 173 -1.28 -7.98 -11.71
CA GLU A 173 -0.96 -8.91 -12.80
C GLU A 173 -1.41 -10.35 -12.52
N SER A 174 -1.51 -10.73 -11.24
CA SER A 174 -1.99 -12.05 -10.86
C SER A 174 -3.52 -12.17 -10.85
N LEU A 175 -4.27 -11.06 -10.88
CA LEU A 175 -5.74 -11.09 -10.82
C LEU A 175 -6.41 -11.81 -12.00
N PRO A 176 -6.00 -11.63 -13.27
CA PRO A 176 -6.59 -12.36 -14.41
C PRO A 176 -6.58 -13.88 -14.24
N ASN A 177 -5.52 -14.42 -13.64
CA ASN A 177 -5.39 -15.86 -13.40
C ASN A 177 -6.21 -16.33 -12.20
N ARG A 178 -6.45 -15.45 -11.22
CA ARG A 178 -7.16 -15.78 -9.97
C ARG A 178 -8.67 -15.59 -10.06
N LYS A 179 -9.17 -14.63 -10.85
CA LYS A 179 -10.56 -14.16 -10.79
C LYS A 179 -11.36 -14.51 -12.05
N LYS A 180 -12.25 -15.49 -11.90
CA LYS A 180 -13.16 -15.96 -12.95
C LYS A 180 -14.53 -15.29 -12.92
N GLN A 181 -15.01 -14.87 -11.74
CA GLN A 181 -16.25 -14.12 -11.59
C GLN A 181 -16.05 -12.64 -11.92
N LYS A 182 -17.07 -11.94 -12.41
CA LYS A 182 -17.00 -10.49 -12.66
C LYS A 182 -16.58 -9.77 -11.38
N SER A 183 -15.45 -9.07 -11.44
CA SER A 183 -14.82 -8.48 -10.26
C SER A 183 -14.18 -7.14 -10.60
N VAL A 184 -14.23 -6.22 -9.63
CA VAL A 184 -13.50 -4.96 -9.64
C VAL A 184 -12.62 -4.90 -8.41
N TYR A 185 -11.39 -4.44 -8.57
CA TYR A 185 -10.43 -4.21 -7.50
C TYR A 185 -10.00 -2.75 -7.50
N PHE A 186 -9.99 -2.15 -6.31
CA PHE A 186 -9.38 -0.85 -6.05
C PHE A 186 -8.22 -1.06 -5.07
N PHE A 187 -7.02 -0.67 -5.47
CA PHE A 187 -5.81 -0.81 -4.67
C PHE A 187 -5.37 0.55 -4.11
N THR A 188 -4.99 0.53 -2.84
CA THR A 188 -4.25 1.62 -2.20
C THR A 188 -3.04 1.03 -1.48
N SER A 189 -1.90 1.72 -1.59
CA SER A 189 -0.63 1.27 -1.02
C SER A 189 -0.24 2.19 0.15
N TYR A 190 0.20 1.62 1.26
CA TYR A 190 0.62 2.35 2.47
C TYR A 190 2.01 1.87 2.95
N GLN A 191 2.79 2.80 3.48
CA GLN A 191 4.08 2.58 4.16
C GLN A 191 3.99 3.03 5.61
#